data_AF-A0AB37UKF3-F1
#
_entry.id   AF-A0AB37UKF3-F1
#
_cell.length_a   1.000
_cell.length_b   1.000
_cell.length_c   1.000
_cell.angle_alpha   90.00
_cell.angle_beta   90.00
_cell.angle_gamma   90.00
#
_symmetry.space_group_name_H-M   'P 1'
#
loop_
_entity.id
_entity.type
_entity.pdbx_description
1 polymer ?
#
loop_
_entity_poly.entity_id
_entity_poly.type
_entity_poly.pdbx_seq_one_letter_code
_entity_poly.pdbx_strand_id
1 'polypeptide(L)' 'MSIHELLQKRREDILRIAAQHGASHVRIFGSVARGEAKPDSDVDFLVELEPNTTVVDS' A
#
# COMPACT_ATOMS: atom_id res chain seq x y z
N MET A 1 4.07 15.26 10.56
CA MET A 1 3.11 14.44 9.81
C MET A 1 3.21 13.03 10.33
N SER A 2 2.09 12.44 10.72
CA SER A 2 2.00 11.00 10.96
C SER A 2 2.04 10.24 9.63
N ILE A 3 2.45 8.97 9.67
CA ILE A 3 2.38 8.09 8.50
C ILE A 3 0.94 8.01 7.96
N HIS A 4 -0.07 8.02 8.83
CA HIS A 4 -1.47 8.02 8.41
C HIS A 4 -1.85 9.24 7.57
N GLU A 5 -1.42 10.44 7.96
CA GLU A 5 -1.68 11.65 7.18
C GLU A 5 -0.98 11.61 5.83
N LEU A 6 0.24 11.05 5.77
CA LEU A 6 0.97 10.87 4.51
C LEU A 6 0.25 9.89 3.58
N LEU A 7 -0.20 8.75 4.13
CA LEU A 7 -0.94 7.73 3.39
C LEU A 7 -2.29 8.24 2.90
N GLN A 8 -3.00 9.04 3.69
CA GLN A 8 -4.23 9.70 3.25
C GLN A 8 -3.96 10.68 2.10
N LYS A 9 -2.92 11.51 2.21
CA LYS A 9 -2.55 12.46 1.14
C LYS A 9 -2.10 11.78 -0.14
N ARG A 10 -1.46 10.62 -0.05
CA ARG A 10 -0.98 9.84 -1.20
C ARG A 10 -1.88 8.69 -1.58
N ARG A 11 -3.08 8.58 -1.00
CA ARG A 11 -4.00 7.47 -1.23
C ARG A 11 -4.33 7.31 -2.71
N GLU A 12 -4.63 8.42 -3.39
CA GLU A 12 -4.94 8.40 -4.82
C GLU A 12 -3.75 7.96 -5.67
N ASP A 13 -2.55 8.42 -5.34
CA ASP A 13 -1.33 8.00 -6.03
C ASP A 13 -1.05 6.50 -5.83
N ILE A 14 -1.19 6.00 -4.59
CA ILE A 14 -1.01 4.59 -4.26
C ILE A 14 -2.01 3.73 -5.04
N LEU A 15 -3.29 4.11 -5.07
CA LEU A 15 -4.32 3.40 -5.82
C LEU A 15 -4.06 3.46 -7.34
N ARG A 16 -3.62 4.60 -7.86
CA ARG A 16 -3.27 4.76 -9.27
C ARG A 16 -2.09 3.87 -9.66
N ILE A 17 -1.04 3.84 -8.85
CA ILE A 17 0.14 2.99 -9.08
C ILE A 17 -0.28 1.51 -8.97
N ALA A 18 -1.01 1.13 -7.93
CA ALA A 18 -1.52 -0.23 -7.78
C ALA A 18 -2.32 -0.66 -9.03
N ALA A 19 -3.26 0.17 -9.49
CA ALA A 19 -4.03 -0.10 -10.70
C ALA A 19 -3.15 -0.22 -11.96
N GLN A 20 -2.10 0.59 -12.10
CA GLN A 20 -1.13 0.47 -13.20
C GLN A 20 -0.38 -0.87 -13.18
N HIS A 21 -0.15 -1.42 -12.00
CA HIS A 21 0.46 -2.74 -11.80
C HIS A 21 -0.57 -3.88 -11.78
N GLY A 22 -1.84 -3.62 -12.10
CA GLY A 22 -2.94 -4.58 -12.03
C GLY A 22 -3.20 -5.13 -10.62
N ALA A 23 -2.84 -4.34 -9.61
CA ALA A 23 -3.19 -4.55 -8.22
C ALA A 23 -4.47 -3.77 -7.87
N SER A 24 -5.48 -4.46 -7.35
CA SER A 24 -6.73 -3.94 -6.83
C SER A 24 -6.86 -4.22 -5.32
N HIS A 25 -7.90 -3.70 -4.68
CA HIS A 25 -8.17 -3.89 -3.24
C HIS A 25 -6.98 -3.62 -2.28
N VAL A 26 -6.28 -2.50 -2.46
CA VAL A 26 -5.15 -2.11 -1.59
C VAL A 26 -5.59 -1.87 -0.14
N ARG A 27 -5.03 -2.62 0.79
CA ARG A 27 -5.23 -2.50 2.24
C ARG A 27 -3.89 -2.32 2.95
N ILE A 28 -3.90 -1.60 4.07
CA ILE A 28 -2.72 -1.41 4.91
C ILE A 28 -2.75 -2.46 6.02
N PHE A 29 -1.60 -3.08 6.29
CA PHE A 29 -1.41 -4.05 7.37
C PHE A 29 -0.25 -3.63 8.30
N GLY A 30 -0.01 -4.41 9.35
CA GLY A 30 1.13 -4.23 10.23
C GLY A 30 0.99 -3.09 11.25
N SER A 31 2.13 -2.55 11.69
CA SER A 31 2.25 -1.49 12.71
C SER A 31 1.48 -0.22 12.34
N VAL A 32 1.33 0.05 11.03
CA VAL A 32 0.54 1.17 10.51
C VAL A 32 -0.95 0.99 10.81
N ALA A 33 -1.49 -0.21 10.62
CA ALA A 33 -2.90 -0.48 10.94
C ALA A 33 -3.20 -0.38 12.46
N ARG A 34 -2.19 -0.58 13.30
CA ARG A 34 -2.29 -0.47 14.77
C ARG A 34 -2.05 0.95 15.32
N GLY A 35 -1.63 1.89 14.46
CA GLY A 35 -1.26 3.24 14.89
C GLY A 35 0.06 3.31 15.66
N GLU A 36 0.87 2.24 15.63
CA GLU A 36 2.18 2.15 16.28
C GLU A 36 3.34 2.50 15.32
N ALA A 37 3.02 2.77 14.05
CA ALA A 37 4.02 3.11 13.04
C ALA A 37 4.66 4.48 13.32
N LYS A 38 5.98 4.47 13.35
CA LYS A 38 6.83 5.66 13.45
C LYS A 38 7.15 6.19 12.06
N PRO A 39 7.64 7.44 11.92
CA PRO A 39 7.93 8.03 10.61
C PRO A 39 8.97 7.27 9.77
N ASP A 40 9.79 6.43 10.41
CA ASP A 40 10.81 5.56 9.83
C ASP A 40 10.32 4.11 9.63
N SER A 41 9.07 3.81 9.94
CA SER A 41 8.50 2.48 9.78
C SER A 41 8.14 2.20 8.33
N ASP A 42 8.44 0.98 7.88
CA ASP A 42 7.96 0.46 6.61
C ASP A 42 6.43 0.35 6.60
N VAL A 43 5.83 0.43 5.40
CA VAL A 43 4.39 0.31 5.20
C VAL A 43 4.09 -0.96 4.42
N ASP A 44 3.48 -1.92 5.09
CA ASP A 44 3.02 -3.16 4.47
C ASP A 44 1.66 -2.96 3.79
N PHE A 45 1.61 -3.27 2.50
CA PHE A 45 0.39 -3.27 1.71
C PHE A 45 0.00 -4.68 1.32
N LEU A 46 -1.29 -4.98 1.51
CA LEU A 46 -1.91 -6.19 1.02
C LEU A 46 -2.78 -5.78 -0.17
N VAL A 47 -2.45 -6.31 -1.34
CA VAL A 47 -3.15 -6.02 -2.59
C VAL A 47 -3.66 -7.32 -3.20
N GLU A 48 -4.79 -7.25 -3.87
CA GLU A 48 -5.28 -8.33 -4.71
C GLU A 48 -4.75 -8.11 -6.11
N LEU A 49 -4.12 -9.11 -6.69
CA LEU A 49 -3.57 -9.02 -8.03
C LEU A 49 -4.58 -9.60 -9.01
N GLU A 50 -4.82 -8.89 -10.10
CA GLU A 50 -5.66 -9.41 -11.16
C GLU A 50 -5.07 -10.74 -11.68
N PRO A 51 -5.88 -11.75 -12.05
CA PRO A 51 -5.41 -13.08 -12.43
C PRO A 51 -4.35 -13.11 -13.56
N ASN A 52 -4.26 -12.04 -14.34
CA ASN A 52 -3.30 -11.86 -15.43
C ASN A 52 -2.05 -11.06 -15.05
N THR A 53 -1.86 -10.70 -13.79
CA THR A 53 -0.63 -10.06 -13.32
C THR A 53 0.35 -11.09 -12.79
N THR A 54 1.43 -11.28 -13.54
CA THR A 54 2.55 -12.12 -13.09
C THR A 54 3.42 -11.28 -12.15
N VAL A 55 3.50 -11.66 -10.88
CA VAL A 55 4.59 -11.19 -10.00
C VAL A 55 5.84 -11.92 -10.45
N VAL A 56 6.68 -11.24 -11.23
CA VAL A 56 8.05 -11.72 -11.49
C VAL A 56 8.92 -11.27 -10.33
N ASP A 57 9.13 -12.16 -9.37
CA ASP A 57 10.27 -12.07 -8.45
C ASP A 57 11.52 -12.42 -9.27
N SER A 58 12.56 -11.57 -9.21
CA SER A 58 13.84 -11.76 -9.92
C SER A 58 15.00 -11.59 -8.95
#